data_AF-O26501-F1
#
_entry.id   AF-O26501-F1
#
_cell.length_a   1.000
_cell.length_b   1.000
_cell.length_c   1.000
_cell.angle_alpha   90.00
_cell.angle_beta   90.00
_cell.angle_gamma   90.00
#
_symmetry.space_group_name_H-M   'P 1'
#
loop_
_entity.id
_entity.type
_entity.pdbx_description
1 polymer ?
#
loop_
_entity_poly.entity_id
_entity_poly.type
_entity_poly.pdbx_seq_one_letter_code
_entity_poly.pdbx_strand_id
1 'polypeptide(L)'
;MSSGETGVHSEIDEDKCVRCSYCARACPTEAIKYGEILPRSVVGGKAVVINQRDCIGCMTCTRVCPSRGAIKVGKINRLPYIDPSYCARCEECMDVCPSAAIRYSSRKRAYENFSKLNNLEIAGEILERESEKLVKNLGRMDSVLRDVKRRFSAESPEYSVDVTDEIRDGIEELVDSNLQIHELNHIIDFTKPARRIRVLEDRCIGCGLCVDECPVGVIEPEVPAPVKILDGCVFCGRCRGVCPVDAIEITEEGFRARDGRIYLERRVLTGPRRGSVEVDHMVCQRCGVCVNHCPVDAMTLNTEVEVDADRCILCGECQDICPVTAVRLNLEDDKVE
;
A
#
# COMPACT_ATOMS: atom_id res chain seq x y z
N MET A 1 65.30 -30.50 -17.03
CA MET A 1 65.46 -31.28 -15.79
C MET A 1 65.89 -30.31 -14.70
N SER A 2 65.09 -30.14 -13.66
CA SER A 2 65.49 -29.43 -12.44
C SER A 2 64.76 -30.06 -11.26
N SER A 3 65.55 -30.40 -10.26
CA SER A 3 65.24 -31.06 -8.99
C SER A 3 64.11 -30.37 -8.23
N GLY A 4 63.18 -31.19 -7.70
CA GLY A 4 62.12 -30.72 -6.83
C GLY A 4 62.67 -30.26 -5.49
N GLU A 5 62.18 -29.09 -5.04
CA GLU A 5 61.88 -28.80 -3.61
C GLU A 5 61.15 -27.47 -3.38
N THR A 6 60.72 -26.73 -4.41
CA THR A 6 59.88 -25.53 -4.23
C THR A 6 58.66 -25.56 -5.15
N GLY A 7 57.47 -25.61 -4.58
CA GLY A 7 56.22 -25.47 -5.34
C GLY A 7 56.20 -24.13 -6.07
N VAL A 8 55.82 -24.16 -7.35
CA VAL A 8 55.62 -22.94 -8.15
C VAL A 8 54.49 -22.14 -7.52
N HIS A 9 54.78 -20.94 -7.03
CA HIS A 9 53.78 -20.03 -6.47
C HIS A 9 53.84 -18.69 -7.20
N SER A 10 52.69 -18.03 -7.30
CA SER A 10 52.59 -16.68 -7.84
C SER A 10 52.85 -15.67 -6.73
N GLU A 11 53.75 -14.72 -6.98
CA GLU A 11 54.13 -13.66 -6.06
C GLU A 11 53.80 -12.30 -6.69
N ILE A 12 53.31 -11.35 -5.88
CA ILE A 12 53.05 -9.98 -6.32
C ILE A 12 54.22 -9.12 -5.86
N ASP A 13 54.93 -8.52 -6.81
CA ASP A 13 55.97 -7.54 -6.54
C ASP A 13 55.34 -6.27 -5.93
N GLU A 14 55.60 -6.03 -4.64
CA GLU A 14 54.99 -4.93 -3.89
C GLU A 14 55.46 -3.55 -4.37
N ASP A 15 56.70 -3.44 -4.84
CA ASP A 15 57.27 -2.17 -5.32
C ASP A 15 56.65 -1.74 -6.65
N LYS A 16 56.12 -2.70 -7.43
CA LYS A 16 55.42 -2.44 -8.70
C LYS A 16 53.90 -2.41 -8.57
N CYS A 17 53.35 -2.79 -7.42
CA CYS A 17 51.91 -2.94 -7.23
C CYS A 17 51.22 -1.58 -7.03
N VAL A 18 50.41 -1.15 -8.01
CA VAL A 18 49.63 0.09 -7.95
C VAL A 18 48.32 -0.02 -7.16
N ARG A 19 48.10 -1.14 -6.44
CA ARG A 19 46.96 -1.34 -5.54
C ARG A 19 45.57 -1.15 -6.18
N CYS A 20 45.43 -1.48 -7.47
CA CYS A 20 44.18 -1.29 -8.24
C CYS A 20 43.10 -2.38 -8.02
N SER A 21 43.41 -3.43 -7.26
CA SER A 21 42.48 -4.54 -6.93
C SER A 21 41.92 -5.33 -8.12
N TYR A 22 42.53 -5.24 -9.30
CA TYR A 22 42.08 -6.00 -10.48
C TYR A 22 42.31 -7.51 -10.31
N CYS A 23 43.51 -7.89 -9.86
CA CYS A 23 43.88 -9.30 -9.66
C CYS A 23 42.97 -10.03 -8.66
N ALA A 24 42.58 -9.36 -7.56
CA ALA A 24 41.65 -9.92 -6.58
C ALA A 24 40.25 -10.17 -7.16
N ARG A 25 39.74 -9.27 -8.01
CA ARG A 25 38.43 -9.42 -8.67
C ARG A 25 38.43 -10.45 -9.80
N ALA A 26 39.56 -10.61 -10.47
CA ALA A 26 39.68 -11.51 -11.62
C ALA A 26 40.01 -12.96 -11.21
N CYS A 27 40.43 -13.21 -9.97
CA CYS A 27 40.86 -14.53 -9.52
C CYS A 27 39.63 -15.45 -9.31
N PRO A 28 39.41 -16.48 -10.15
CA PRO A 28 38.22 -17.33 -10.07
C PRO A 28 38.20 -18.23 -8.83
N THR A 29 39.35 -18.40 -8.18
CA THR A 29 39.51 -19.16 -6.93
C THR A 29 39.59 -18.27 -5.69
N GLU A 30 39.46 -16.95 -5.85
CA GLU A 30 39.50 -15.96 -4.76
C GLU A 30 40.76 -16.04 -3.87
N ALA A 31 41.88 -16.49 -4.44
CA ALA A 31 43.11 -16.73 -3.71
C ALA A 31 43.80 -15.43 -3.22
N ILE A 32 43.49 -14.28 -3.82
CA ILE A 32 44.13 -12.99 -3.56
C ILE A 32 43.27 -12.19 -2.57
N LYS A 33 43.83 -11.82 -1.42
CA LYS A 33 43.17 -11.02 -0.37
C LYS A 33 43.75 -9.60 -0.36
N TYR A 34 42.91 -8.59 -0.13
CA TYR A 34 43.29 -7.16 -0.23
C TYR A 34 42.99 -6.41 1.09
N GLY A 35 44.00 -5.73 1.64
CA GLY A 35 43.93 -5.00 2.92
C GLY A 35 44.86 -5.60 3.99
N GLU A 36 45.54 -4.74 4.76
CA GLU A 36 46.67 -5.05 5.67
C GLU A 36 46.36 -5.95 6.89
N ILE A 37 45.22 -6.63 6.94
CA ILE A 37 44.96 -7.65 7.96
C ILE A 37 44.33 -8.87 7.29
N LEU A 38 45.16 -9.85 6.96
CA LEU A 38 44.72 -11.17 6.55
C LEU A 38 44.00 -11.85 7.73
N PRO A 39 42.69 -12.17 7.67
CA PRO A 39 42.15 -13.12 8.61
C PRO A 39 42.84 -14.47 8.32
N ARG A 40 43.60 -14.99 9.30
CA ARG A 40 44.13 -16.37 9.25
C ARG A 40 43.00 -17.31 8.85
N SER A 41 43.05 -17.80 7.61
CA SER A 41 42.15 -18.78 7.04
C SER A 41 42.37 -20.12 7.75
N VAL A 42 41.72 -20.29 8.90
CA VAL A 42 41.63 -21.60 9.54
C VAL A 42 40.26 -22.15 9.18
N VAL A 43 40.23 -23.20 8.34
CA VAL A 43 39.06 -24.05 8.15
C VAL A 43 38.62 -24.51 9.55
N GLY A 44 37.41 -24.15 9.97
CA GLY A 44 36.93 -24.40 11.35
C GLY A 44 37.00 -23.23 12.35
N GLY A 45 37.31 -22.00 11.89
CA GLY A 45 37.43 -20.83 12.77
C GLY A 45 36.12 -20.22 13.29
N LYS A 46 36.23 -19.38 14.33
CA LYS A 46 35.17 -18.48 14.81
C LYS A 46 35.17 -17.16 14.02
N ALA A 47 34.00 -16.55 13.89
CA ALA A 47 33.77 -15.24 13.27
C ALA A 47 32.89 -14.36 14.18
N VAL A 48 33.12 -13.05 14.15
CA VAL A 48 32.33 -12.09 14.93
C VAL A 48 31.02 -11.81 14.18
N VAL A 49 29.90 -11.80 14.91
CA VAL A 49 28.56 -11.53 14.38
C VAL A 49 27.83 -10.57 15.31
N ILE A 50 26.86 -9.84 14.75
CA ILE A 50 25.94 -8.98 15.51
C ILE A 50 24.59 -9.68 15.61
N ASN A 51 24.11 -9.91 16.83
CA ASN A 51 22.74 -10.38 17.06
C ASN A 51 21.76 -9.24 16.80
N GLN A 52 20.99 -9.34 15.72
CA GLN A 52 20.02 -8.32 15.31
C GLN A 52 18.89 -8.12 16.33
N ARG A 53 18.61 -9.09 17.22
CA ARG A 53 17.59 -8.95 18.28
C ARG A 53 18.08 -8.14 19.48
N ASP A 54 19.38 -8.25 19.80
CA ASP A 54 19.98 -7.63 20.98
C ASP A 54 20.61 -6.26 20.62
N CYS A 55 20.75 -5.97 19.32
CA CYS A 55 21.36 -4.74 18.84
C CYS A 55 20.40 -3.56 19.00
N ILE A 56 20.85 -2.53 19.71
CA ILE A 56 20.07 -1.29 19.92
C ILE A 56 20.33 -0.22 18.84
N GLY A 57 21.14 -0.52 17.82
CA GLY A 57 21.37 0.40 16.69
C GLY A 57 22.19 1.65 17.01
N CYS A 58 23.02 1.67 18.06
CA CYS A 58 23.80 2.87 18.45
C CYS A 58 24.94 3.28 17.48
N MET A 59 25.29 2.43 16.51
CA MET A 59 26.34 2.67 15.51
C MET A 59 27.75 2.95 16.06
N THR A 60 28.04 2.60 17.32
CA THR A 60 29.41 2.73 17.85
C THR A 60 30.37 1.75 17.16
N CYS A 61 29.93 0.51 16.92
CA CYS A 61 30.72 -0.51 16.25
C CYS A 61 31.18 -0.11 14.84
N THR A 62 30.36 0.64 14.09
CA THR A 62 30.68 1.07 12.72
C THR A 62 31.78 2.14 12.73
N ARG A 63 31.83 2.98 13.77
CA ARG A 63 32.83 4.05 13.93
C ARG A 63 34.20 3.55 14.36
N VAL A 64 34.25 2.50 15.19
CA VAL A 64 35.52 1.96 15.69
C VAL A 64 36.13 0.89 14.78
N CYS A 65 35.37 0.35 13.82
CA CYS A 65 35.85 -0.77 13.01
C CYS A 65 36.97 -0.32 12.06
N PRO A 66 38.21 -0.83 12.20
CA PRO A 66 39.30 -0.46 11.31
C PRO A 66 39.20 -1.16 9.94
N SER A 67 38.45 -2.26 9.86
CA SER A 67 38.26 -3.03 8.64
C SER A 67 37.17 -2.41 7.75
N ARG A 68 37.59 -1.64 6.73
CA ARG A 68 36.67 -1.08 5.73
C ARG A 68 35.86 -2.20 5.06
N GLY A 69 34.54 -2.06 5.07
CA GLY A 69 33.61 -3.03 4.48
C GLY A 69 33.25 -4.22 5.38
N ALA A 70 33.84 -4.35 6.58
CA ALA A 70 33.50 -5.43 7.51
C ALA A 70 32.15 -5.24 8.19
N ILE A 71 31.74 -4.00 8.47
CA ILE A 71 30.41 -3.72 9.01
C ILE A 71 29.59 -3.02 7.94
N LYS A 72 28.48 -3.65 7.56
CA LYS A 72 27.45 -3.07 6.71
C LYS A 72 26.30 -2.58 7.59
N VAL A 73 25.56 -1.58 7.13
CA VAL A 73 24.33 -1.10 7.79
C VAL A 73 23.19 -1.37 6.83
N GLY A 74 22.18 -2.10 7.29
CA GLY A 74 20.97 -2.32 6.50
C GLY A 74 20.25 -1.00 6.24
N LYS A 75 19.66 -0.83 5.06
CA LYS A 75 18.83 0.36 4.78
C LYS A 75 17.43 0.21 5.34
N ILE A 76 16.92 -1.02 5.36
CA ILE A 76 15.55 -1.35 5.76
C ILE A 76 15.46 -1.45 7.28
N ASN A 77 16.21 -2.37 7.88
CA ASN A 77 16.19 -2.54 9.33
C ASN A 77 17.03 -1.50 10.09
N ARG A 78 17.88 -0.73 9.37
CA ARG A 78 18.77 0.29 9.94
C ARG A 78 19.72 -0.24 11.02
N LEU A 79 20.06 -1.53 11.00
CA LEU A 79 20.96 -2.17 11.95
C LEU A 79 22.27 -2.61 11.29
N PRO A 80 23.39 -2.61 12.06
CA PRO A 80 24.66 -3.08 11.55
C PRO A 80 24.73 -4.61 11.52
N TYR A 81 25.41 -5.16 10.51
CA TYR A 81 25.75 -6.58 10.42
C TYR A 81 27.15 -6.75 9.82
N ILE A 82 27.85 -7.83 10.23
CA ILE A 82 29.26 -8.05 9.88
C ILE A 82 29.38 -8.96 8.66
N ASP A 83 30.18 -8.55 7.68
CA ASP A 83 30.71 -9.40 6.61
C ASP A 83 31.96 -10.14 7.11
N PRO A 84 31.89 -11.46 7.35
CA PRO A 84 33.03 -12.21 7.85
C PRO A 84 34.21 -12.27 6.89
N SER A 85 34.03 -11.89 5.61
CA SER A 85 35.07 -11.88 4.58
C SER A 85 36.04 -10.71 4.75
N TYR A 86 35.55 -9.60 5.30
CA TYR A 86 36.33 -8.38 5.53
C TYR A 86 36.70 -8.19 7.01
N CYS A 87 36.10 -8.94 7.93
CA CYS A 87 36.36 -8.83 9.36
C CYS A 87 37.74 -9.37 9.76
N ALA A 88 38.61 -8.49 10.27
CA ALA A 88 39.92 -8.85 10.81
C ALA A 88 39.86 -9.63 12.14
N ARG A 89 38.73 -9.60 12.84
CA ARG A 89 38.55 -10.11 14.22
C ARG A 89 39.47 -9.43 15.25
N CYS A 90 39.58 -8.10 15.19
CA CYS A 90 40.32 -7.29 16.18
C CYS A 90 39.53 -6.98 17.46
N GLU A 91 38.27 -7.40 17.56
CA GLU A 91 37.42 -7.29 18.76
C GLU A 91 37.01 -5.88 19.20
N GLU A 92 37.58 -4.81 18.65
CA GLU A 92 37.21 -3.40 18.91
C GLU A 92 35.69 -3.13 18.96
N CYS A 93 34.94 -3.66 17.99
CA CYS A 93 33.49 -3.49 17.93
C CYS A 93 32.75 -4.17 19.09
N MET A 94 33.28 -5.28 19.62
CA MET A 94 32.73 -6.04 20.74
C MET A 94 32.89 -5.25 22.03
N ASP A 95 34.08 -4.69 22.27
CA ASP A 95 34.42 -3.96 23.50
C ASP A 95 33.58 -2.68 23.67
N VAL A 96 33.25 -2.02 22.57
CA VAL A 96 32.44 -0.80 22.60
C VAL A 96 30.94 -1.03 22.48
N CYS A 97 30.47 -2.29 22.41
CA CYS A 97 29.06 -2.60 22.23
C CYS A 97 28.27 -2.49 23.56
N PRO A 98 27.44 -1.44 23.76
CA PRO A 98 26.76 -1.22 25.04
C PRO A 98 25.70 -2.28 25.36
N SER A 99 25.15 -2.96 24.34
CA SER A 99 24.13 -4.00 24.51
C SER A 99 24.70 -5.42 24.47
N ALA A 100 26.02 -5.58 24.39
CA ALA A 100 26.69 -6.88 24.26
C ALA A 100 26.16 -7.77 23.10
N ALA A 101 25.58 -7.15 22.07
CA ALA A 101 24.98 -7.85 20.94
C ALA A 101 26.01 -8.50 20.00
N ILE A 102 27.29 -8.12 20.12
CA ILE A 102 28.38 -8.56 19.25
C ILE A 102 29.11 -9.71 19.90
N ARG A 103 29.16 -10.87 19.24
CA ARG A 103 29.70 -12.11 19.80
C ARG A 103 30.35 -13.00 18.75
N TYR A 104 31.11 -13.99 19.21
CA TYR A 104 31.60 -15.03 18.33
C TYR A 104 30.51 -16.04 17.93
N SER A 105 30.61 -16.50 16.70
CA SER A 105 29.85 -17.61 16.13
C SER A 105 30.79 -18.52 15.32
N SER A 106 30.32 -19.70 14.92
CA SER A 106 31.06 -20.51 13.94
C SER A 106 31.10 -19.77 12.60
N ARG A 107 32.20 -19.90 11.86
CA ARG A 107 32.35 -19.26 10.54
C ARG A 107 31.20 -19.65 9.60
N LYS A 108 30.84 -20.94 9.55
CA LYS A 108 29.71 -21.43 8.74
C LYS A 108 28.42 -20.64 9.04
N ARG A 109 28.02 -20.56 10.31
CA ARG A 109 26.80 -19.86 10.72
C ARG A 109 26.89 -18.34 10.52
N ALA A 110 28.08 -17.77 10.67
CA ALA A 110 28.30 -16.34 10.42
C ALA A 110 28.09 -15.98 8.94
N TYR A 111 28.63 -16.78 8.01
CA TYR A 111 28.39 -16.60 6.57
C TYR A 111 26.93 -16.83 6.20
N GLU A 112 26.29 -17.89 6.70
CA GLU A 112 24.86 -18.14 6.47
C GLU A 112 24.00 -16.96 6.95
N ASN A 113 24.26 -16.45 8.15
CA ASN A 113 23.55 -15.30 8.69
C ASN A 113 23.81 -14.03 7.87
N PHE A 114 25.06 -13.78 7.49
CA PHE A 114 25.43 -12.63 6.65
C PHE A 114 24.72 -12.68 5.29
N SER A 115 24.79 -13.80 4.58
CA SER A 115 24.12 -13.98 3.29
C SER A 115 22.61 -13.80 3.42
N LYS A 116 22.00 -14.33 4.48
CA LYS A 116 20.57 -14.14 4.75
C LYS A 116 20.22 -12.66 4.96
N LEU A 117 20.95 -11.95 5.81
CA LEU A 117 20.71 -10.53 6.07
C LEU A 117 20.94 -9.68 4.82
N ASN A 118 22.04 -9.91 4.10
CA ASN A 118 22.36 -9.20 2.88
C ASN A 118 21.28 -9.40 1.81
N ASN A 119 20.80 -10.64 1.62
CA ASN A 119 19.73 -10.92 0.67
C ASN A 119 18.39 -10.28 1.08
N LEU A 120 18.05 -10.30 2.37
CA LEU A 120 16.85 -9.63 2.88
C LEU A 120 16.90 -8.12 2.69
N GLU A 121 18.05 -7.48 2.92
CA GLU A 121 18.23 -6.05 2.67
C GLU A 121 18.11 -5.72 1.17
N ILE A 122 18.73 -6.49 0.29
CA ILE A 122 18.61 -6.30 -1.17
C ILE A 122 17.14 -6.44 -1.61
N ALA A 123 16.47 -7.50 -1.16
CA ALA A 123 15.06 -7.73 -1.50
C ALA A 123 14.17 -6.60 -0.95
N GLY A 124 14.41 -6.15 0.28
CA GLY A 124 13.68 -5.06 0.88
C GLY A 124 13.87 -3.73 0.15
N GLU A 125 15.09 -3.40 -0.29
CA GLU A 125 15.36 -2.20 -1.09
C GLU A 125 14.63 -2.22 -2.44
N ILE A 126 14.55 -3.38 -3.09
CA ILE A 126 13.80 -3.54 -4.34
C ILE A 126 12.31 -3.33 -4.08
N LEU A 127 11.76 -3.98 -3.04
CA LEU A 127 10.35 -3.87 -2.68
C LEU A 127 9.95 -2.44 -2.30
N GLU A 128 10.77 -1.73 -1.53
CA GLU A 128 10.52 -0.33 -1.15
C GLU A 128 10.49 0.57 -2.40
N ARG A 129 11.46 0.41 -3.30
CA ARG A 129 11.52 1.17 -4.55
C ARG A 129 10.29 0.94 -5.44
N GLU A 130 9.91 -0.32 -5.63
CA GLU A 130 8.74 -0.64 -6.47
C GLU A 130 7.43 -0.19 -5.81
N SER A 131 7.33 -0.29 -4.48
CA SER A 131 6.18 0.22 -3.72
C SER A 131 6.03 1.74 -3.87
N GLU A 132 7.13 2.49 -3.77
CA GLU A 132 7.11 3.95 -3.98
C GLU A 132 6.64 4.35 -5.38
N LYS A 133 7.07 3.62 -6.41
CA LYS A 133 6.59 3.86 -7.78
C LYS A 133 5.09 3.59 -7.90
N LEU A 134 4.62 2.48 -7.33
CA LEU A 134 3.21 2.11 -7.35
C LEU A 134 2.33 3.18 -6.70
N VAL A 135 2.72 3.67 -5.52
CA VAL A 135 1.99 4.74 -4.81
C VAL A 135 1.94 6.03 -5.64
N LYS A 136 3.05 6.41 -6.30
CA LYS A 136 3.09 7.58 -7.19
C LYS A 136 2.16 7.41 -8.38
N ASN A 137 2.12 6.23 -8.98
CA ASN A 137 1.24 5.94 -10.11
C ASN A 137 -0.23 6.01 -9.70
N LEU A 138 -0.61 5.43 -8.55
CA LEU A 138 -1.97 5.53 -8.01
C LEU A 138 -2.39 6.99 -7.77
N GLY A 139 -1.50 7.82 -7.21
CA GLY A 139 -1.78 9.24 -7.00
C GLY A 139 -1.97 10.03 -8.30
N ARG A 140 -1.24 9.66 -9.36
CA ARG A 140 -1.42 10.28 -10.69
C ARG A 140 -2.72 9.83 -11.36
N MET A 141 -3.10 8.56 -11.22
CA MET A 141 -4.39 8.05 -11.71
C MET A 141 -5.56 8.80 -11.07
N ASP A 142 -5.53 9.04 -9.75
CA ASP A 142 -6.54 9.85 -9.08
C ASP A 142 -6.60 11.28 -9.64
N SER A 143 -5.45 11.86 -10.00
CA SER A 143 -5.40 13.18 -10.66
C SER A 143 -6.09 13.17 -12.01
N VAL A 144 -5.89 12.14 -12.84
CA VAL A 144 -6.56 11.99 -14.15
C VAL A 144 -8.07 11.92 -13.95
N LEU A 145 -8.55 11.05 -13.06
CA LEU A 145 -9.97 10.91 -12.76
C LEU A 145 -10.59 12.23 -12.28
N ARG A 146 -9.87 12.98 -11.44
CA ARG A 146 -10.31 14.29 -10.96
C ARG A 146 -10.35 15.35 -12.07
N ASP A 147 -9.37 15.33 -12.97
CA ASP A 147 -9.32 16.25 -14.11
C ASP A 147 -10.43 15.95 -15.11
N VAL A 148 -10.73 14.68 -15.39
CA VAL A 148 -11.88 14.26 -16.20
C VAL A 148 -13.18 14.72 -15.55
N LYS A 149 -13.38 14.47 -14.25
CA LYS A 149 -14.54 15.00 -13.51
C LYS A 149 -14.67 16.51 -13.69
N ARG A 150 -13.59 17.28 -13.50
CA ARG A 150 -13.62 18.75 -13.63
C ARG A 150 -13.99 19.22 -15.04
N ARG A 151 -13.52 18.53 -16.09
CA ARG A 151 -13.74 18.93 -17.49
C ARG A 151 -15.12 18.56 -18.01
N PHE A 152 -15.64 17.39 -17.61
CA PHE A 152 -16.85 16.81 -18.20
C PHE A 152 -18.09 16.90 -17.30
N SER A 153 -17.95 17.36 -16.04
CA SER A 153 -19.11 17.61 -15.18
C SER A 153 -20.01 18.68 -15.78
N ALA A 154 -21.23 18.31 -16.14
CA ALA A 154 -22.25 19.25 -16.58
C ALA A 154 -22.94 19.93 -15.39
N GLU A 155 -23.57 21.08 -15.65
CA GLU A 155 -24.45 21.77 -14.69
C GLU A 155 -25.77 21.02 -14.48
N SER A 156 -26.19 20.22 -15.47
CA SER A 156 -27.43 19.44 -15.41
C SER A 156 -27.47 18.51 -14.18
N PRO A 157 -28.64 18.33 -13.56
CA PRO A 157 -28.81 17.43 -12.42
C PRO A 157 -28.56 15.96 -12.81
N GLU A 158 -28.80 15.62 -14.07
CA GLU A 158 -28.54 14.29 -14.63
C GLU A 158 -27.80 14.40 -15.97
N TYR A 159 -26.82 13.54 -16.17
CA TYR A 159 -26.11 13.39 -17.44
C TYR A 159 -25.35 12.05 -17.48
N SER A 160 -25.02 11.59 -18.68
CA SER A 160 -24.08 10.49 -18.94
C SER A 160 -23.22 10.88 -20.13
N VAL A 161 -21.90 10.90 -19.93
CA VAL A 161 -20.92 11.27 -20.96
C VAL A 161 -19.86 10.18 -21.05
N ASP A 162 -19.63 9.68 -22.26
CA ASP A 162 -18.53 8.74 -22.54
C ASP A 162 -17.20 9.49 -22.39
N VAL A 163 -16.33 9.00 -21.50
CA VAL A 163 -15.01 9.57 -21.17
C VAL A 163 -13.90 8.53 -21.33
N THR A 164 -14.16 7.48 -22.10
CA THR A 164 -13.27 6.32 -22.25
C THR A 164 -11.90 6.75 -22.78
N ASP A 165 -11.88 7.60 -23.79
CA ASP A 165 -10.65 8.03 -24.46
C ASP A 165 -9.83 8.94 -23.55
N GLU A 166 -10.47 9.85 -22.83
CA GLU A 166 -9.79 10.79 -21.93
C GLU A 166 -9.15 10.12 -20.72
N ILE A 167 -9.81 9.09 -20.17
CA ILE A 167 -9.22 8.29 -19.08
C ILE A 167 -8.09 7.43 -19.62
N ARG A 168 -8.26 6.80 -20.78
CA ARG A 168 -7.21 5.98 -21.39
C ARG A 168 -5.98 6.81 -21.72
N ASP A 169 -6.15 7.90 -22.44
CA ASP A 169 -5.05 8.79 -22.85
C ASP A 169 -4.34 9.36 -21.61
N GLY A 170 -5.11 9.78 -20.60
CA GLY A 170 -4.55 10.29 -19.35
C GLY A 170 -3.77 9.25 -18.54
N ILE A 171 -4.11 7.95 -18.64
CA ILE A 171 -3.42 6.87 -17.94
C ILE A 171 -2.25 6.31 -18.78
N GLU A 172 -2.37 6.24 -20.11
CA GLU A 172 -1.29 5.81 -21.01
C GLU A 172 -0.08 6.74 -20.94
N GLU A 173 -0.28 8.05 -20.75
CA GLU A 173 0.83 9.00 -20.49
C GLU A 173 1.61 8.69 -19.21
N LEU A 174 1.06 7.87 -18.30
CA LEU A 174 1.63 7.60 -16.98
C LEU A 174 2.33 6.26 -16.86
N VAL A 175 2.07 5.32 -17.78
CA VAL A 175 2.54 3.94 -17.70
C VAL A 175 3.37 3.61 -18.94
N ASP A 176 4.61 3.12 -18.76
CA ASP A 176 5.50 2.69 -19.85
C ASP A 176 5.01 1.40 -20.56
N SER A 177 3.73 1.04 -20.43
CA SER A 177 3.16 -0.22 -20.89
C SER A 177 1.75 -0.01 -21.43
N ASN A 178 1.41 -0.73 -22.50
CA ASN A 178 0.08 -0.73 -23.11
C ASN A 178 -0.95 -1.26 -22.10
N LEU A 179 -1.68 -0.37 -21.44
CA LEU A 179 -2.75 -0.74 -20.52
C LEU A 179 -4.00 -1.12 -21.31
N GLN A 180 -4.66 -2.22 -20.95
CA GLN A 180 -5.88 -2.63 -21.64
C GLN A 180 -7.11 -2.08 -20.89
N ILE A 181 -8.11 -1.56 -21.62
CA ILE A 181 -9.31 -0.91 -21.01
C ILE A 181 -10.02 -1.85 -20.02
N HIS A 182 -10.03 -3.15 -20.25
CA HIS A 182 -10.67 -4.10 -19.32
C HIS A 182 -9.98 -4.19 -17.96
N GLU A 183 -8.69 -3.84 -17.86
CA GLU A 183 -7.95 -3.76 -16.60
C GLU A 183 -8.38 -2.54 -15.77
N LEU A 184 -8.89 -1.49 -16.43
CA LEU A 184 -9.39 -0.26 -15.78
C LEU A 184 -10.80 -0.41 -15.22
N ASN A 185 -11.64 -1.28 -15.79
CA ASN A 185 -13.02 -1.46 -15.34
C ASN A 185 -13.10 -1.77 -13.85
N HIS A 186 -12.26 -2.70 -13.38
CA HIS A 186 -12.20 -3.03 -11.96
C HIS A 186 -11.81 -1.84 -11.07
N ILE A 187 -10.92 -0.97 -11.53
CA ILE A 187 -10.49 0.21 -10.76
C ILE A 187 -11.61 1.25 -10.69
N ILE A 188 -12.37 1.40 -11.78
CA ILE A 188 -13.50 2.31 -11.89
C ILE A 188 -14.64 1.90 -10.97
N ASP A 189 -14.95 0.62 -10.89
CA ASP A 189 -16.04 0.11 -10.06
C ASP A 189 -15.81 0.36 -8.56
N PHE A 190 -14.55 0.44 -8.12
CA PHE A 190 -14.19 0.79 -6.74
C PHE A 190 -13.98 2.30 -6.52
N THR A 191 -14.12 3.12 -7.56
CA THR A 191 -14.00 4.57 -7.41
C THR A 191 -15.25 5.13 -6.73
N LYS A 192 -15.08 5.68 -5.52
CA LYS A 192 -16.19 6.25 -4.75
C LYS A 192 -16.90 7.36 -5.55
N PRO A 193 -18.23 7.27 -5.74
CA PRO A 193 -18.97 8.35 -6.37
C PRO A 193 -19.04 9.56 -5.44
N ALA A 194 -18.96 10.76 -6.02
CA ALA A 194 -19.19 12.00 -5.32
C ALA A 194 -20.69 12.16 -5.09
N ARG A 195 -21.10 12.29 -3.82
CA ARG A 195 -22.50 12.46 -3.44
C ARG A 195 -22.72 13.85 -2.86
N ARG A 196 -23.82 14.48 -3.23
CA ARG A 196 -24.25 15.77 -2.67
C ARG A 196 -25.71 15.69 -2.28
N ILE A 197 -26.05 16.37 -1.19
CA ILE A 197 -27.43 16.50 -0.71
C ILE A 197 -27.73 17.98 -0.53
N ARG A 198 -28.91 18.41 -0.98
CA ARG A 198 -29.38 19.80 -0.88
C ARG A 198 -30.84 19.83 -0.48
N VAL A 199 -31.21 20.83 0.34
CA VAL A 199 -32.60 21.17 0.60
C VAL A 199 -32.99 22.35 -0.28
N LEU A 200 -34.10 22.23 -1.01
CA LEU A 200 -34.72 23.26 -1.84
C LEU A 200 -35.62 24.10 -0.94
N GLU A 201 -35.13 25.28 -0.58
CA GLU A 201 -35.77 26.15 0.44
C GLU A 201 -37.16 26.61 0.02
N ASP A 202 -37.36 26.85 -1.27
CA ASP A 202 -38.61 27.26 -1.89
C ASP A 202 -39.70 26.17 -1.88
N ARG A 203 -39.30 24.92 -1.66
CA ARG A 203 -40.20 23.75 -1.65
C ARG A 203 -40.44 23.19 -0.26
N CYS A 204 -39.51 23.39 0.68
CA CYS A 204 -39.59 22.80 2.01
C CYS A 204 -40.72 23.43 2.83
N ILE A 205 -41.66 22.61 3.31
CA ILE A 205 -42.78 23.07 4.14
C ILE A 205 -42.56 22.83 5.65
N GLY A 206 -41.38 22.38 6.06
CA GLY A 206 -41.05 22.17 7.48
C GLY A 206 -41.84 21.04 8.17
N CYS A 207 -42.32 20.03 7.44
CA CYS A 207 -43.17 18.97 7.99
C CYS A 207 -42.49 17.98 8.94
N GLY A 208 -41.16 17.91 8.98
CA GLY A 208 -40.40 17.05 9.89
C GLY A 208 -40.23 15.58 9.48
N LEU A 209 -40.96 15.07 8.47
CA LEU A 209 -40.91 13.64 8.10
C LEU A 209 -39.49 13.09 7.81
N CYS A 210 -38.64 13.90 7.17
CA CYS A 210 -37.27 13.49 6.89
C CYS A 210 -36.38 13.40 8.14
N VAL A 211 -36.71 14.15 9.21
CA VAL A 211 -36.03 14.09 10.50
C VAL A 211 -36.31 12.74 11.15
N ASP A 212 -37.59 12.36 11.22
CA ASP A 212 -38.05 11.12 11.85
C ASP A 212 -37.50 9.86 11.15
N GLU A 213 -37.34 9.93 9.83
CA GLU A 213 -36.93 8.80 8.98
C GLU A 213 -35.40 8.71 8.78
N CYS A 214 -34.62 9.63 9.35
CA CYS A 214 -33.17 9.64 9.19
C CYS A 214 -32.51 8.56 10.06
N PRO A 215 -31.92 7.49 9.48
CA PRO A 215 -31.38 6.38 10.26
C PRO A 215 -30.11 6.74 11.04
N VAL A 216 -29.45 7.84 10.66
CA VAL A 216 -28.21 8.33 11.29
C VAL A 216 -28.42 9.63 12.07
N GLY A 217 -29.66 10.13 12.14
CA GLY A 217 -30.02 11.29 12.98
C GLY A 217 -29.32 12.61 12.64
N VAL A 218 -28.97 12.85 11.37
CA VAL A 218 -28.22 14.06 10.95
C VAL A 218 -29.09 15.18 10.38
N ILE A 219 -30.41 15.12 10.53
CA ILE A 219 -31.33 16.14 10.01
C ILE A 219 -31.98 16.85 11.19
N GLU A 220 -31.85 18.18 11.24
CA GLU A 220 -32.39 19.01 12.30
C GLU A 220 -33.58 19.86 11.79
N PRO A 221 -34.67 19.96 12.57
CA PRO A 221 -35.75 20.89 12.28
C PRO A 221 -35.33 22.32 12.63
N GLU A 222 -35.57 23.28 11.74
CA GLU A 222 -35.21 24.68 11.95
C GLU A 222 -36.40 25.61 11.64
N VAL A 223 -37.49 25.55 12.40
CA VAL A 223 -38.72 26.35 12.09
C VAL A 223 -38.49 27.85 12.35
N PRO A 224 -38.84 28.77 11.43
CA PRO A 224 -39.63 28.61 10.20
C PRO A 224 -38.82 28.31 8.92
N ALA A 225 -37.50 28.14 9.04
CA ALA A 225 -36.63 27.79 7.94
C ALA A 225 -36.80 26.30 7.51
N PRO A 226 -36.32 25.96 6.30
CA PRO A 226 -36.17 24.58 5.86
C PRO A 226 -35.31 23.75 6.81
N VAL A 227 -35.51 22.43 6.81
CA VAL A 227 -34.67 21.51 7.60
C VAL A 227 -33.20 21.63 7.22
N LYS A 228 -32.32 21.43 8.19
CA LYS A 228 -30.87 21.48 8.01
C LYS A 228 -30.28 20.07 8.05
N ILE A 229 -29.36 19.78 7.15
CA ILE A 229 -28.66 18.49 7.09
C ILE A 229 -27.24 18.72 7.57
N LEU A 230 -26.86 18.04 8.65
CA LEU A 230 -25.54 18.11 9.26
C LEU A 230 -24.54 17.18 8.55
N ASP A 231 -23.28 17.31 8.95
CA ASP A 231 -22.22 16.38 8.56
C ASP A 231 -22.53 14.95 9.04
N GLY A 232 -22.07 13.95 8.30
CA GLY A 232 -22.33 12.53 8.60
C GLY A 232 -23.50 11.92 7.83
N CYS A 233 -24.11 12.64 6.88
CA CYS A 233 -25.07 12.05 5.95
C CYS A 233 -24.44 10.90 5.15
N VAL A 234 -25.05 9.71 5.23
CA VAL A 234 -24.62 8.50 4.51
C VAL A 234 -25.32 8.32 3.16
N PHE A 235 -26.08 9.33 2.72
CA PHE A 235 -26.77 9.36 1.42
C PHE A 235 -27.61 8.11 1.12
N CYS A 236 -28.35 7.62 2.13
CA CYS A 236 -29.18 6.42 1.98
C CYS A 236 -30.47 6.64 1.19
N GLY A 237 -30.87 7.89 0.97
CA GLY A 237 -32.06 8.22 0.17
C GLY A 237 -33.41 8.15 0.89
N ARG A 238 -33.46 7.76 2.17
CA ARG A 238 -34.71 7.70 2.96
C ARG A 238 -35.43 9.05 3.04
N CYS A 239 -34.70 10.11 3.42
CA CYS A 239 -35.26 11.46 3.51
C CYS A 239 -35.82 11.97 2.17
N ARG A 240 -35.20 11.60 1.05
CA ARG A 240 -35.73 11.88 -0.29
C ARG A 240 -37.05 11.13 -0.52
N GLY A 241 -37.09 9.84 -0.23
CA GLY A 241 -38.26 8.99 -0.50
C GLY A 241 -39.51 9.36 0.31
N VAL A 242 -39.35 9.97 1.49
CA VAL A 242 -40.48 10.35 2.35
C VAL A 242 -40.92 11.80 2.18
N CYS A 243 -40.19 12.61 1.41
CA CYS A 243 -40.50 14.03 1.27
C CYS A 243 -41.70 14.25 0.33
N PRO A 244 -42.86 14.72 0.82
CA PRO A 244 -44.08 14.83 0.01
C PRO A 244 -44.04 15.94 -1.04
N VAL A 245 -43.04 16.83 -0.92
CA VAL A 245 -42.88 18.03 -1.75
C VAL A 245 -41.56 18.00 -2.53
N ASP A 246 -40.84 16.87 -2.52
CA ASP A 246 -39.54 16.67 -3.18
C ASP A 246 -38.52 17.79 -2.90
N ALA A 247 -38.52 18.33 -1.68
CA ALA A 247 -37.64 19.42 -1.28
C ALA A 247 -36.21 18.97 -0.95
N ILE A 248 -35.89 17.68 -0.99
CA ILE A 248 -34.54 17.16 -0.74
C ILE A 248 -34.01 16.57 -2.03
N GLU A 249 -32.90 17.07 -2.54
CA GLU A 249 -32.24 16.54 -3.74
C GLU A 249 -30.94 15.84 -3.34
N ILE A 250 -30.75 14.60 -3.79
CA ILE A 250 -29.49 13.87 -3.62
C ILE A 250 -28.96 13.52 -5.01
N THR A 251 -27.74 13.95 -5.31
CA THR A 251 -27.04 13.61 -6.56
C THR A 251 -25.88 12.67 -6.27
N GLU A 252 -25.67 11.71 -7.15
CA GLU A 252 -24.53 10.79 -7.14
C GLU A 252 -23.83 10.87 -8.49
N GLU A 253 -22.56 11.27 -8.47
CA GLU A 253 -21.72 11.41 -9.66
C GLU A 253 -20.50 10.50 -9.58
N GLY A 254 -20.33 9.63 -10.55
CA GLY A 254 -19.24 8.65 -10.54
C GLY A 254 -18.92 8.14 -11.93
N PHE A 255 -17.84 7.38 -11.98
CA PHE A 255 -17.50 6.62 -13.17
C PHE A 255 -18.27 5.30 -13.17
N ARG A 256 -18.73 4.87 -14.34
CA ARG A 256 -19.43 3.61 -14.56
C ARG A 256 -18.83 2.93 -15.78
N ALA A 257 -18.41 1.67 -15.62
CA ALA A 257 -17.95 0.87 -16.74
C ALA A 257 -19.13 0.04 -17.28
N ARG A 258 -19.48 0.21 -18.57
CA ARG A 258 -20.50 -0.59 -19.28
C ARG A 258 -20.02 -0.88 -20.70
N ASP A 259 -20.19 -2.12 -21.15
CA ASP A 259 -19.82 -2.58 -22.51
C ASP A 259 -18.38 -2.22 -22.94
N GLY A 260 -17.43 -2.25 -22.00
CA GLY A 260 -16.02 -1.92 -22.25
C GLY A 260 -15.75 -0.42 -22.45
N ARG A 261 -16.71 0.43 -22.09
CA ARG A 261 -16.61 1.90 -22.09
C ARG A 261 -16.80 2.46 -20.69
N ILE A 262 -16.29 3.66 -20.50
CA ILE A 262 -16.29 4.37 -19.22
C ILE A 262 -17.12 5.62 -19.37
N TYR A 263 -18.18 5.72 -18.57
CA TYR A 263 -19.07 6.86 -18.54
C TYR A 263 -18.88 7.64 -17.25
N LEU A 264 -18.81 8.96 -17.35
CA LEU A 264 -19.04 9.84 -16.23
C LEU A 264 -20.53 10.12 -16.17
N GLU A 265 -21.19 9.63 -15.12
CA GLU A 265 -22.63 9.73 -14.95
C GLU A 265 -22.95 10.48 -13.66
N ARG A 266 -23.91 11.41 -13.74
CA ARG A 266 -24.59 11.97 -12.58
C ARG A 266 -26.05 11.55 -12.63
N ARG A 267 -26.54 10.98 -11.53
CA ARG A 267 -27.95 10.63 -11.33
C ARG A 267 -28.53 11.31 -10.10
N VAL A 268 -29.84 11.55 -10.12
CA VAL A 268 -30.59 11.99 -8.94
C VAL A 268 -31.16 10.75 -8.26
N LEU A 269 -30.91 10.59 -6.96
CA LEU A 269 -31.58 9.54 -6.20
C LEU A 269 -33.03 9.96 -5.97
N THR A 270 -33.97 9.08 -6.32
CA THR A 270 -35.41 9.28 -6.13
C THR A 270 -35.90 8.76 -4.77
N GLY A 271 -35.08 7.99 -4.06
CA GLY A 271 -35.41 7.42 -2.77
C GLY A 271 -34.32 6.47 -2.26
N PRO A 272 -34.65 5.56 -1.32
CA PRO A 272 -33.76 4.49 -0.90
C PRO A 272 -33.29 3.63 -2.06
N ARG A 273 -32.02 3.23 -2.03
CA ARG A 273 -31.48 2.26 -3.00
C ARG A 273 -32.16 0.90 -2.84
N ARG A 274 -32.21 0.12 -3.92
CA ARG A 274 -32.68 -1.27 -3.93
C ARG A 274 -31.57 -2.19 -4.39
N GLY A 275 -31.47 -3.37 -3.78
CA GLY A 275 -30.39 -4.30 -4.04
C GLY A 275 -30.00 -5.13 -2.83
N SER A 276 -28.79 -5.69 -2.88
CA SER A 276 -28.22 -6.52 -1.81
C SER A 276 -26.75 -6.21 -1.58
N VAL A 277 -26.23 -6.64 -0.44
CA VAL A 277 -24.79 -6.63 -0.14
C VAL A 277 -24.32 -8.08 -0.15
N GLU A 278 -23.34 -8.38 -0.99
CA GLU A 278 -22.71 -9.68 -1.07
C GLU A 278 -21.29 -9.62 -0.51
N VAL A 279 -20.90 -10.68 0.21
CA VAL A 279 -19.55 -10.84 0.75
C VAL A 279 -18.89 -12.05 0.10
N ASP A 280 -17.76 -11.83 -0.55
CA ASP A 280 -16.90 -12.93 -1.03
C ASP A 280 -16.08 -13.48 0.14
N HIS A 281 -16.53 -14.61 0.67
CA HIS A 281 -15.91 -15.29 1.80
C HIS A 281 -14.54 -15.92 1.47
N MET A 282 -14.18 -16.08 0.19
CA MET A 282 -12.86 -16.56 -0.20
C MET A 282 -11.80 -15.45 -0.11
N VAL A 283 -12.20 -14.21 -0.38
CA VAL A 283 -11.31 -13.03 -0.34
C VAL A 283 -11.30 -12.37 1.05
N CYS A 284 -12.42 -12.44 1.77
CA CYS A 284 -12.59 -11.81 3.08
C CYS A 284 -11.56 -12.28 4.12
N GLN A 285 -10.81 -11.33 4.69
CA GLN A 285 -9.83 -11.59 5.75
C GLN A 285 -10.44 -11.56 7.17
N ARG A 286 -11.76 -11.38 7.30
CA ARG A 286 -12.49 -11.33 8.59
C ARG A 286 -11.91 -10.29 9.57
N CYS A 287 -11.48 -9.14 9.06
CA CYS A 287 -10.88 -8.08 9.88
C CYS A 287 -11.91 -7.25 10.68
N GLY A 288 -13.20 -7.36 10.38
CA GLY A 288 -14.28 -6.67 11.11
C GLY A 288 -14.44 -5.18 10.80
N VAL A 289 -13.67 -4.62 9.85
CA VAL A 289 -13.73 -3.18 9.53
C VAL A 289 -15.12 -2.77 9.00
N CYS A 290 -15.70 -3.54 8.09
CA CYS A 290 -17.06 -3.26 7.57
C CYS A 290 -18.14 -3.33 8.65
N VAL A 291 -17.99 -4.21 9.64
CA VAL A 291 -18.90 -4.35 10.78
C VAL A 291 -18.84 -3.10 11.65
N ASN A 292 -17.63 -2.66 12.04
CA ASN A 292 -17.43 -1.48 12.89
C ASN A 292 -17.83 -0.16 12.21
N HIS A 293 -17.78 -0.10 10.88
CA HIS A 293 -18.13 1.09 10.11
C HIS A 293 -19.59 1.10 9.64
N CYS A 294 -20.38 0.07 9.94
CA CYS A 294 -21.78 0.03 9.51
C CYS A 294 -22.61 1.03 10.35
N PRO A 295 -23.20 2.08 9.75
CA PRO A 295 -23.91 3.12 10.49
C PRO A 295 -25.23 2.66 11.12
N VAL A 296 -25.70 1.47 10.77
CA VAL A 296 -26.97 0.90 11.20
C VAL A 296 -26.81 -0.51 11.75
N ASP A 297 -25.58 -0.89 12.14
CA ASP A 297 -25.12 -2.23 12.57
C ASP A 297 -25.80 -3.41 11.85
N ALA A 298 -25.99 -3.30 10.53
CA ALA A 298 -26.58 -4.35 9.70
C ALA A 298 -25.59 -5.49 9.39
N MET A 299 -24.37 -5.44 9.91
CA MET A 299 -23.35 -6.46 9.67
C MET A 299 -22.87 -7.04 11.00
N THR A 300 -22.61 -8.34 11.03
CA THR A 300 -22.03 -9.02 12.19
C THR A 300 -20.85 -9.89 11.76
N LEU A 301 -19.89 -10.12 12.66
CA LEU A 301 -18.76 -11.01 12.44
C LEU A 301 -18.78 -12.13 13.49
N ASN A 302 -19.20 -13.31 13.07
CA ASN A 302 -19.10 -14.55 13.83
C ASN A 302 -17.94 -15.39 13.26
N THR A 303 -18.25 -16.54 12.64
CA THR A 303 -17.29 -17.30 11.84
C THR A 303 -16.98 -16.60 10.52
N GLU A 304 -18.01 -15.98 9.95
CA GLU A 304 -18.02 -15.23 8.70
C GLU A 304 -18.74 -13.89 8.90
N VAL A 305 -18.61 -13.00 7.92
CA VAL A 305 -19.33 -11.73 7.93
C VAL A 305 -20.73 -11.98 7.37
N GLU A 306 -21.75 -11.70 8.17
CA GLU A 306 -23.16 -11.85 7.81
C GLU A 306 -23.82 -10.47 7.71
N VAL A 307 -24.74 -10.32 6.74
CA VAL A 307 -25.48 -9.07 6.52
C VAL A 307 -26.96 -9.30 6.81
N ASP A 308 -27.51 -8.48 7.70
CA ASP A 308 -28.94 -8.36 7.96
C ASP A 308 -29.57 -7.47 6.86
N ALA A 309 -30.31 -8.11 5.95
CA ALA A 309 -30.95 -7.44 4.82
C ALA A 309 -32.07 -6.49 5.25
N ASP A 310 -32.74 -6.74 6.38
CA ASP A 310 -33.85 -5.92 6.86
C ASP A 310 -33.34 -4.61 7.48
N ARG A 311 -32.16 -4.66 8.11
CA ARG A 311 -31.50 -3.47 8.68
C ARG A 311 -30.67 -2.70 7.65
N CYS A 312 -30.16 -3.37 6.62
CA CYS A 312 -29.26 -2.75 5.66
C CYS A 312 -29.95 -1.61 4.89
N ILE A 313 -29.32 -0.43 4.91
CA ILE A 313 -29.82 0.77 4.20
C ILE A 313 -29.10 1.03 2.87
N LEU A 314 -28.28 0.07 2.39
CA LEU A 314 -27.54 0.14 1.13
C LEU A 314 -26.80 1.48 0.94
N CYS A 315 -26.09 1.94 1.98
CA CYS A 315 -25.31 3.18 1.94
C CYS A 315 -23.96 3.04 1.20
N GLY A 316 -23.40 1.82 1.16
CA GLY A 316 -22.15 1.51 0.47
C GLY A 316 -20.88 1.65 1.29
N GLU A 317 -20.96 2.12 2.54
CA GLU A 317 -19.76 2.34 3.38
C GLU A 317 -18.94 1.05 3.58
N CYS A 318 -19.58 -0.11 3.65
CA CYS A 318 -18.91 -1.40 3.82
C CYS A 318 -18.10 -1.84 2.58
N GLN A 319 -18.54 -1.50 1.36
CA GLN A 319 -17.79 -1.71 0.13
C GLN A 319 -16.61 -0.74 0.06
N ASP A 320 -16.84 0.53 0.37
CA ASP A 320 -15.84 1.60 0.30
C ASP A 320 -14.67 1.37 1.26
N ILE A 321 -14.93 0.84 2.46
CA ILE A 321 -13.90 0.65 3.50
C ILE A 321 -13.17 -0.69 3.39
N CYS A 322 -13.62 -1.62 2.53
CA CYS A 322 -13.07 -2.96 2.48
C CYS A 322 -11.68 -2.96 1.79
N PRO A 323 -10.57 -3.21 2.51
CA PRO A 323 -9.22 -3.10 1.94
C PRO A 323 -8.89 -4.20 0.93
N VAL A 324 -9.68 -5.27 0.91
CA VAL A 324 -9.52 -6.43 0.02
C VAL A 324 -10.71 -6.59 -0.93
N THR A 325 -11.56 -5.57 -1.04
CA THR A 325 -12.71 -5.52 -1.98
C THR A 325 -13.62 -6.75 -1.95
N ALA A 326 -13.72 -7.40 -0.77
CA ALA A 326 -14.54 -8.59 -0.56
C ALA A 326 -16.03 -8.28 -0.39
N VAL A 327 -16.42 -7.02 -0.18
CA VAL A 327 -17.82 -6.60 -0.01
C VAL A 327 -18.26 -5.86 -1.27
N ARG A 328 -19.39 -6.26 -1.86
CA ARG A 328 -19.98 -5.62 -3.05
C ARG A 328 -21.45 -5.30 -2.84
N LEU A 329 -21.87 -4.14 -3.29
CA LEU A 329 -23.27 -3.74 -3.39
C LEU A 329 -23.78 -4.07 -4.80
N ASN A 330 -24.79 -4.92 -4.88
CA ASN A 330 -25.48 -5.25 -6.11
C ASN A 330 -26.78 -4.45 -6.17
N LEU A 331 -26.73 -3.28 -6.82
CA LEU A 331 -27.88 -2.38 -6.97
C LEU A 331 -28.74 -2.77 -8.17
N GLU A 332 -30.06 -2.71 -8.02
CA GLU A 332 -30.99 -3.02 -9.10
C GLU A 332 -30.97 -1.96 -10.21
N ASP A 333 -30.72 -0.70 -9.86
CA ASP A 333 -30.69 0.44 -10.79
C ASP A 333 -29.50 0.40 -11.78
N ASP A 334 -28.54 -0.51 -11.58
CA ASP A 334 -27.38 -0.68 -12.47
C ASP A 334 -27.65 -1.68 -13.61
N LYS A 335 -28.83 -2.35 -13.61
CA LYS A 335 -29.34 -3.15 -14.73
C LYS A 335 -30.15 -2.24 -15.66
N VAL A 336 -29.47 -1.54 -16.54
CA VAL A 336 -30.13 -0.90 -17.69
C VAL A 336 -30.49 -2.02 -18.68
N GLU A 337 -31.77 -2.14 -19.03
CA GLU A 337 -32.28 -3.03 -20.09
C GLU A 337 -31.67 -2.72 -21.46
#